data_AF-A0A350MRH5-F1
#
_entry.id   AF-A0A350MRH5-F1
#
_cell.length_a   1.000
_cell.length_b   1.000
_cell.length_c   1.000
_cell.angle_alpha   90.00
_cell.angle_beta   90.00
_cell.angle_gamma   90.00
#
_symmetry.space_group_name_H-M   'P 1'
#
loop_
_entity.id
_entity.type
_entity.pdbx_description
1 polymer ?
#
loop_
_entity_poly.entity_id
_entity_poly.type
_entity_poly.pdbx_seq_one_letter_code
_entity_poly.pdbx_strand_id
1 'polypeptide(L)' 'MKAKIRKPVTLHWLRHSYATHLLESGTDLRFIQKLLGHKNSKTTETYTHVTEKSLQKIKSPFDDL' A
#
# COMPACT_ATOMS: atom_id res chain seq x y z
N MET A 1 -5.87 6.48 28.11
CA MET A 1 -6.36 5.19 27.55
C MET A 1 -5.20 4.47 26.89
N LYS A 2 -5.10 3.14 27.05
CA LYS A 2 -4.10 2.31 26.34
C LYS A 2 -4.80 1.41 25.32
N ALA A 3 -4.19 1.24 24.15
CA ALA A 3 -4.68 0.28 23.16
C ALA A 3 -4.51 -1.14 23.70
N LYS A 4 -5.58 -1.96 23.70
CA LYS A 4 -5.58 -3.35 24.21
C LYS A 4 -4.89 -4.33 23.24
N ILE A 5 -3.71 -3.98 22.73
CA ILE A 5 -2.95 -4.82 21.79
C ILE A 5 -2.07 -5.77 22.59
N ARG A 6 -2.34 -7.08 22.47
CA ARG A 6 -1.58 -8.14 23.17
C ARG A 6 -0.40 -8.68 22.37
N LYS A 7 -0.35 -8.40 21.06
CA LYS A 7 0.72 -8.84 20.17
C LYS A 7 1.90 -7.86 20.26
N PRO A 8 3.16 -8.32 20.12
CA PRO A 8 4.29 -7.41 20.02
C PRO A 8 4.14 -6.58 18.75
N VAL A 9 4.06 -5.26 18.92
CA VAL A 9 3.96 -4.30 17.81
C VAL A 9 5.25 -3.51 17.77
N THR A 10 5.81 -3.37 16.57
CA THR A 10 6.99 -2.52 16.35
C THR A 10 6.60 -1.33 15.47
N LEU A 11 7.43 -0.27 15.47
CA LEU A 11 7.25 0.88 14.58
C LEU A 11 7.16 0.49 13.10
N HIS A 12 7.80 -0.61 12.72
CA HIS A 12 7.73 -1.15 11.36
C HIS A 12 6.31 -1.52 10.95
N TRP A 13 5.49 -2.02 11.88
CA TRP A 13 4.10 -2.39 11.60
C TRP A 13 3.25 -1.15 11.30
N LEU A 14 3.47 -0.04 12.00
CA LEU A 14 2.78 1.22 11.71
C LEU A 14 3.15 1.74 10.32
N ARG A 15 4.43 1.64 9.93
CA ARG A 15 4.88 1.96 8.57
C ARG A 15 4.18 1.09 7.52
N HIS A 16 4.05 -0.21 7.79
CA HIS A 16 3.32 -1.10 6.91
C HIS A 16 1.84 -0.72 6.81
N SER A 17 1.16 -0.49 7.94
CA SER A 17 -0.24 -0.06 7.95
C SER A 17 -0.46 1.24 7.20
N TYR A 18 0.43 2.22 7.36
CA TYR A 18 0.35 3.49 6.64
C TYR A 18 0.47 3.30 5.11
N ALA A 19 1.46 2.54 4.67
CA ALA A 19 1.67 2.27 3.24
C ALA A 19 0.51 1.49 2.61
N THR A 20 0.00 0.47 3.32
CA THR A 20 -1.16 -0.31 2.89
C THR A 20 -2.40 0.57 2.75
N HIS A 21 -2.70 1.42 3.74
CA HIS A 21 -3.87 2.31 3.65
C HIS A 21 -3.77 3.33 2.52
N LEU A 22 -2.58 3.90 2.27
CA LEU A 22 -2.39 4.78 1.12
C LEU A 22 -2.68 4.03 -0.19
N LEU A 23 -2.18 2.80 -0.33
CA LEU A 23 -2.41 2.02 -1.53
C LEU A 23 -3.90 1.62 -1.70
N GLU A 24 -4.56 1.21 -0.62
CA GLU A 24 -6.01 0.90 -0.60
C GLU A 24 -6.87 2.12 -0.95
N SER A 25 -6.45 3.33 -0.58
CA SER A 25 -7.10 4.58 -0.95
C SER A 25 -6.89 4.99 -2.42
N GLY A 26 -6.11 4.22 -3.19
CA GLY A 26 -5.79 4.50 -4.59
C GLY A 26 -4.60 5.43 -4.78
N THR A 27 -3.78 5.67 -3.74
CA THR A 27 -2.54 6.43 -3.89
C THR A 27 -1.56 5.65 -4.75
N ASP A 28 -0.97 6.32 -5.74
CA ASP A 28 -0.01 5.70 -6.64
C ASP A 28 1.27 5.24 -5.91
N LEU A 29 1.76 4.06 -6.29
CA LEU A 29 2.87 3.37 -5.64
C LEU A 29 4.18 4.19 -5.64
N ARG A 30 4.41 5.05 -6.65
CA ARG A 30 5.57 5.93 -6.73
C ARG A 30 5.52 7.03 -5.68
N PHE A 31 4.34 7.55 -5.36
CA PHE A 31 4.17 8.52 -4.28
C PHE A 31 4.41 7.87 -2.93
N ILE A 32 3.86 6.68 -2.70
CA ILE A 32 4.10 5.90 -1.48
C ILE A 32 5.61 5.62 -1.32
N GLN A 33 6.29 5.24 -2.40
CA GLN A 33 7.74 5.03 -2.40
C GLN A 33 8.50 6.28 -1.94
N LYS A 34 8.16 7.46 -2.48
CA LYS A 34 8.79 8.73 -2.10
C LYS A 34 8.52 9.09 -0.64
N LEU A 35 7.27 8.98 -0.18
CA LEU A 35 6.86 9.28 1.20
C LEU A 35 7.58 8.39 2.22
N LEU A 36 7.84 7.13 1.86
CA LEU A 36 8.52 6.18 2.72
C LEU A 36 10.06 6.24 2.60
N GLY A 37 10.60 7.03 1.68
CA GLY A 37 12.04 7.13 1.44
C GLY A 37 12.65 5.84 0.86
N HIS A 38 11.87 5.05 0.13
CA HIS A 38 12.35 3.79 -0.44
C HIS A 38 13.25 4.04 -1.66
N LYS A 39 14.52 3.64 -1.55
CA LYS A 39 15.49 3.70 -2.65
C LYS A 39 15.16 2.73 -3.79
N ASN A 40 14.51 1.61 -3.49
CA ASN A 40 14.14 0.58 -4.47
C ASN A 40 12.61 0.46 -4.55
N SER A 41 12.05 0.36 -5.77
CA SER A 41 10.60 0.14 -5.93
C SER A 41 10.17 -1.22 -5.35
N LYS A 42 11.05 -2.23 -5.40
CA LYS A 42 10.79 -3.59 -4.91
C LYS A 42 10.37 -3.64 -3.44
N THR A 43 10.90 -2.73 -2.60
CA THR A 43 10.50 -2.65 -1.18
C THR A 43 9.12 -2.02 -1.00
N THR A 44 8.61 -1.29 -2.00
CA THR A 44 7.26 -0.71 -2.00
C THR A 44 6.26 -1.66 -2.67
N GLU A 45 6.70 -2.42 -3.68
CA GLU A 45 5.90 -3.44 -4.35
C GLU A 45 5.38 -4.51 -3.38
N THR A 46 6.03 -4.74 -2.23
CA THR A 46 5.49 -5.63 -1.19
C THR A 46 4.07 -5.26 -0.71
N TYR A 47 3.64 -4.00 -0.89
CA TYR A 47 2.30 -3.55 -0.52
C TYR A 47 1.23 -3.89 -1.56
N THR A 48 1.61 -4.18 -2.81
CA THR A 48 0.64 -4.46 -3.89
C THR A 48 -0.07 -5.78 -3.73
N HIS A 49 0.51 -6.72 -2.98
CA HIS A 49 -0.14 -7.98 -2.60
C HIS A 49 -1.45 -7.75 -1.84
N VAL A 50 -1.65 -6.59 -1.21
CA VAL A 50 -2.86 -6.28 -0.44
C VAL A 50 -4.00 -5.76 -1.34
N THR A 51 -3.71 -5.39 -2.59
CA THR A 51 -4.66 -4.68 -3.47
C THR A 51 -5.07 -5.45 -4.74
N GLU A 52 -5.25 -6.77 -4.67
CA GLU A 52 -5.85 -7.57 -5.77
C GLU A 52 -7.17 -6.97 -6.32
N LYS A 53 -7.89 -6.19 -5.50
CA LYS A 53 -9.11 -5.47 -5.89
C LYS A 53 -8.94 -4.39 -6.96
N SER A 54 -7.72 -3.89 -7.18
CA SER A 54 -7.48 -2.77 -8.11
C SER A 54 -7.39 -3.23 -9.57
N LEU A 55 -6.95 -4.47 -9.83
CA LEU A 55 -6.81 -5.01 -11.19
C LEU A 55 -8.16 -5.13 -11.92
N GLN A 56 -9.24 -5.40 -11.20
CA GLN A 56 -10.59 -5.47 -11.76
C GLN A 56 -11.17 -4.10 -12.18
N LYS A 57 -10.52 -2.99 -11.81
CA LYS A 57 -10.92 -1.63 -12.19
C LYS A 57 -10.15 -1.08 -13.39
N ILE A 58 -9.17 -1.82 -13.89
CA ILE A 58 -8.40 -1.41 -15.07
C ILE A 58 -9.28 -1.65 -16.29
N LYS A 59 -9.91 -0.59 -16.78
CA LYS A 59 -10.54 -0.59 -18.11
C LYS A 59 -9.44 -0.63 -19.17
N SER A 60 -9.60 -1.54 -20.13
CA SER A 60 -8.79 -1.52 -21.35
C SER A 60 -9.12 -0.24 -22.13
N PRO A 61 -8.12 0.42 -22.75
CA PRO A 61 -8.38 1.52 -23.68
C PRO A 61 -9.19 1.10 -24.91
N PHE A 62 -9.39 -0.21 -25.10
CA PHE A 62 -10.22 -0.79 -26.16
C PHE A 62 -11.61 -1.25 -25.70
N ASP A 63 -11.94 -1.17 -24.40
CA ASP A 63 -13.26 -1.61 -23.90
C ASP A 63 -14.40 -0.66 -24.31
N ASP A 64 -14.06 0.57 -24.72
CA ASP A 64 -15.01 1.61 -25.14
C ASP A 64 -14.99 1.85 -26.68
N LEU A 65 -14.46 0.91 -27.46
CA LEU A 65 -14.39 0.95 -28.94
C LEU A 65 -15.54 0.21 -29.63
#